data_AF-G6YC94-F1
#
_entry.id   AF-G6YC94-F1
#
_cell.length_a   1.000
_cell.length_b   1.000
_cell.length_c   1.000
_cell.angle_alpha   90.00
_cell.angle_beta   90.00
_cell.angle_gamma   90.00
#
_symmetry.space_group_name_H-M   'P 1'
#
loop_
_entity.id
_entity.type
_entity.pdbx_description
1 polymer ?
#
loop_
_entity_poly.entity_id
_entity_poly.type
_entity_poly.pdbx_seq_one_letter_code
_entity_poly.pdbx_strand_id
1 'polypeptide(L)'
;MPRQRAGFAHIGRYATIAVVSVIFGLAVVPPTEAGTEQTIRSISVIGTRFEVTTGDGHIVPQDDLVGAVLTLGDGHDSVPLRIDAVETDPRNPDGAIMLYTMSTRDAATGGWRNICEPDIEGRRMGFPLAGTWTQDGRHVPSETAFSITCTGGAQAKCARFGYRPWEKLPDGTPLWDHHQACTRMIRADYCGDGVGHTRNGTPIVIYDRNGIQQDEAAPGMAFEAAWGVDGALCVSRTRIPDVLTMEGLAAICPGVRQMPQAAACESNAGALILNRSIEP
;
A
#
# COMPACT_ATOMS: atom_id res chain seq x y z
N MET A 1 -26.26 66.12 -40.02
CA MET A 1 -27.54 65.40 -40.23
C MET A 1 -28.04 64.90 -38.88
N PRO A 2 -29.33 65.07 -38.55
CA PRO A 2 -29.85 64.92 -37.19
C PRO A 2 -30.51 63.55 -36.94
N ARG A 3 -30.44 63.12 -35.67
CA ARG A 3 -31.46 62.58 -34.75
C ARG A 3 -32.59 61.62 -35.24
N GLN A 4 -32.87 60.65 -34.34
CA GLN A 4 -34.16 60.32 -33.69
C GLN A 4 -34.76 58.91 -33.85
N ARG A 5 -34.83 58.24 -32.68
CA ARG A 5 -35.89 57.40 -32.06
C ARG A 5 -37.27 57.30 -32.75
N ALA A 6 -37.84 56.09 -32.65
CA ALA A 6 -39.23 55.69 -32.25
C ALA A 6 -39.52 54.32 -32.92
N GLY A 7 -40.15 53.31 -32.33
CA GLY A 7 -41.28 53.27 -31.39
C GLY A 7 -42.56 52.96 -32.18
N PHE A 8 -43.16 51.79 -31.96
CA PHE A 8 -44.60 51.53 -31.68
C PHE A 8 -45.08 50.13 -32.08
N ALA A 9 -45.92 49.61 -31.20
CA ALA A 9 -46.61 48.33 -31.21
C ALA A 9 -47.86 48.32 -32.11
N HIS A 10 -48.36 47.13 -32.47
CA HIS A 10 -49.80 46.90 -32.51
C HIS A 10 -50.16 45.47 -32.07
N ILE A 11 -51.20 45.44 -31.25
CA ILE A 11 -51.84 44.32 -30.57
C ILE A 11 -52.84 43.64 -31.52
N GLY A 12 -52.90 42.30 -31.49
CA GLY A 12 -53.99 41.51 -32.03
C GLY A 12 -54.30 40.32 -31.12
N ARG A 13 -55.30 40.48 -30.26
CA ARG A 13 -55.82 39.44 -29.35
C ARG A 13 -56.60 38.38 -30.15
N TYR A 14 -56.27 37.10 -29.96
CA TYR A 14 -57.23 36.02 -30.09
C TYR A 14 -57.06 35.06 -28.90
N ALA A 15 -58.11 35.01 -28.08
CA ALA A 15 -58.23 34.06 -26.98
C ALA A 15 -58.43 32.66 -27.57
N THR A 16 -57.58 31.72 -27.17
CA THR A 16 -57.82 30.29 -27.41
C THR A 16 -57.71 29.59 -26.06
N ILE A 17 -58.79 28.92 -25.67
CA ILE A 17 -58.91 28.15 -24.44
C ILE A 17 -57.98 26.94 -24.57
N ALA A 18 -56.89 26.90 -23.78
CA ALA A 18 -56.03 25.73 -23.68
C ALA A 18 -56.51 24.86 -22.51
N VAL A 19 -56.95 23.66 -22.85
CA VAL A 19 -57.29 22.58 -21.92
C VAL A 19 -56.01 22.19 -21.17
N VAL A 20 -55.99 22.38 -19.85
CA VAL A 20 -54.90 21.90 -18.98
C VAL A 20 -55.08 20.40 -18.79
N SER A 21 -54.43 19.60 -19.63
CA SER A 21 -54.20 18.18 -19.35
C SER A 21 -53.05 18.08 -18.35
N VAL A 22 -53.38 17.86 -17.08
CA VAL A 22 -52.40 17.50 -16.04
C VAL A 22 -51.90 16.09 -16.37
N ILE A 23 -50.74 16.00 -17.01
CA ILE A 23 -50.01 14.75 -17.13
C ILE A 23 -49.39 14.49 -15.75
N PHE A 24 -49.96 13.54 -15.00
CA PHE A 24 -49.27 12.94 -13.87
C PHE A 24 -48.05 12.19 -14.42
N GLY A 25 -46.91 12.86 -14.46
CA GLY A 25 -45.63 12.20 -14.66
C GLY A 25 -45.37 11.32 -13.45
N LEU A 26 -45.58 10.01 -13.60
CA LEU A 26 -45.01 9.02 -12.69
C LEU A 26 -43.49 9.14 -12.82
N ALA A 27 -42.88 9.91 -11.92
CA ALA A 27 -41.45 9.83 -11.68
C ALA A 27 -41.19 8.43 -11.13
N VAL A 28 -40.75 7.53 -12.01
CA VAL A 28 -40.15 6.26 -11.59
C VAL A 28 -38.82 6.63 -10.96
N VAL A 29 -38.83 6.80 -9.65
CA VAL A 29 -37.61 6.84 -8.85
C VAL A 29 -37.00 5.43 -8.98
N PRO A 30 -35.78 5.27 -9.53
CA PRO A 30 -35.14 3.95 -9.51
C PRO A 30 -35.05 3.51 -8.04
N PRO A 31 -35.29 2.23 -7.73
CA PRO A 31 -35.11 1.75 -6.37
C PRO A 31 -33.68 2.08 -5.96
N THR A 32 -33.53 2.86 -4.88
CA THR A 32 -32.28 2.96 -4.15
C THR A 32 -31.87 1.53 -3.85
N GLU A 33 -30.73 1.08 -4.36
CA GLU A 33 -30.13 -0.19 -3.93
C GLU A 33 -29.87 -0.06 -2.42
N ALA A 34 -30.84 -0.50 -1.63
CA ALA A 34 -30.64 -0.79 -0.23
C ALA A 34 -29.69 -1.98 -0.20
N GLY A 35 -28.39 -1.71 -0.17
CA GLY A 35 -27.41 -2.73 0.19
C GLY A 35 -27.88 -3.34 1.50
N THR A 36 -28.18 -4.64 1.48
CA THR A 36 -28.50 -5.38 2.69
C THR A 36 -27.36 -5.16 3.68
N GLU A 37 -27.64 -4.43 4.75
CA GLU A 37 -26.69 -4.17 5.82
C GLU A 37 -26.49 -5.50 6.58
N GLN A 38 -25.58 -6.33 6.06
CA GLN A 38 -25.29 -7.62 6.65
C GLN A 38 -24.47 -7.38 7.92
N THR A 39 -25.00 -7.81 9.06
CA THR A 39 -24.29 -7.67 10.34
C THR A 39 -22.95 -8.39 10.25
N ILE A 40 -21.85 -7.67 10.40
CA ILE A 40 -20.50 -8.23 10.47
C ILE A 40 -20.23 -8.59 11.94
N ARG A 41 -19.80 -9.83 12.18
CA ARG A 41 -19.37 -10.30 13.50
C ARG A 41 -17.91 -9.94 13.78
N SER A 42 -17.04 -10.13 12.80
CA SER A 42 -15.61 -9.85 12.94
C SER A 42 -14.94 -9.66 11.58
N ILE A 43 -13.83 -8.92 11.60
CA ILE A 43 -12.88 -8.80 10.50
C ILE A 43 -11.51 -9.19 11.05
N SER A 44 -10.87 -10.16 10.43
CA SER A 44 -9.49 -10.57 10.75
C SER A 44 -8.65 -10.65 9.46
N VAL A 45 -7.37 -10.97 9.62
CA VAL A 45 -6.42 -11.06 8.50
C VAL A 45 -5.73 -12.42 8.55
N ILE A 46 -5.80 -13.17 7.44
CA ILE A 46 -5.07 -14.42 7.26
C ILE A 46 -4.16 -14.28 6.04
N GLY A 47 -2.85 -14.27 6.29
CA GLY A 47 -1.87 -13.92 5.26
C GLY A 47 -2.10 -12.49 4.78
N THR A 48 -2.57 -12.35 3.54
CA THR A 48 -2.98 -11.05 2.96
C THR A 48 -4.49 -10.94 2.76
N ARG A 49 -5.29 -11.91 3.19
CA ARG A 49 -6.74 -11.93 2.96
C ARG A 49 -7.50 -11.26 4.09
N PHE A 50 -8.53 -10.50 3.74
CA PHE A 50 -9.56 -10.14 4.71
C PHE A 50 -10.43 -11.37 5.00
N GLU A 51 -10.56 -11.74 6.27
CA GLU A 51 -11.54 -12.72 6.70
C GLU A 51 -12.69 -11.99 7.39
N VAL A 52 -13.78 -11.79 6.63
CA VAL A 52 -15.00 -11.15 7.13
C VAL A 52 -15.98 -12.25 7.53
N THR A 53 -16.28 -12.32 8.81
CA THR A 53 -17.28 -13.25 9.35
C THR A 53 -18.59 -12.50 9.60
N THR A 54 -19.68 -12.98 9.04
CA THR A 54 -21.02 -12.41 9.18
C THR A 54 -21.66 -12.85 10.51
N GLY A 55 -22.77 -12.22 10.89
CA GLY A 55 -23.47 -12.47 12.16
C GLY A 55 -23.97 -13.91 12.33
N ASP A 56 -24.29 -14.59 11.23
CA ASP A 56 -24.63 -16.01 11.15
C ASP A 56 -23.39 -16.95 11.13
N GLY A 57 -22.18 -16.38 11.15
CA GLY A 57 -20.92 -17.13 11.25
C GLY A 57 -20.31 -17.56 9.91
N HIS A 58 -20.90 -17.17 8.78
CA HIS A 58 -20.31 -17.46 7.46
C HIS A 58 -19.11 -16.54 7.18
N ILE A 59 -18.07 -17.10 6.56
CA ILE A 59 -16.94 -16.32 6.05
C ILE A 59 -17.29 -15.89 4.62
N VAL A 60 -17.23 -14.58 4.36
CA VAL A 60 -17.52 -14.03 3.03
C VAL A 60 -16.39 -14.42 2.06
N PRO A 61 -16.70 -15.05 0.91
CA PRO A 61 -15.73 -15.30 -0.14
C PRO A 61 -15.05 -14.01 -0.62
N GLN A 62 -13.80 -14.11 -1.07
CA GLN A 62 -13.01 -12.91 -1.41
C GLN A 62 -13.60 -12.12 -2.58
N ASP A 63 -14.11 -12.80 -3.60
CA ASP A 63 -14.75 -12.15 -4.75
C ASP A 63 -16.07 -11.46 -4.36
N ASP A 64 -16.75 -11.97 -3.33
CA ASP A 64 -18.00 -11.39 -2.79
C ASP A 64 -17.73 -10.17 -1.89
N LEU A 65 -16.47 -9.87 -1.57
CA LEU A 65 -16.10 -8.62 -0.89
C LEU A 65 -16.07 -7.41 -1.84
N VAL A 66 -16.13 -7.60 -3.16
CA VAL A 66 -16.15 -6.48 -4.11
C VAL A 66 -17.41 -5.64 -3.91
N GLY A 67 -17.22 -4.34 -3.70
CA GLY A 67 -18.27 -3.38 -3.36
C GLY A 67 -18.51 -3.21 -1.86
N ALA A 68 -17.98 -4.10 -1.01
CA ALA A 68 -18.09 -3.97 0.44
C ALA A 68 -17.36 -2.72 0.94
N VAL A 69 -17.95 -2.05 1.93
CA VAL A 69 -17.34 -0.92 2.63
C VAL A 69 -17.04 -1.35 4.07
N LEU A 70 -15.76 -1.49 4.37
CA LEU A 70 -15.25 -1.78 5.70
C LEU A 70 -14.99 -0.47 6.43
N THR A 71 -15.43 -0.36 7.69
CA THR A 71 -15.10 0.79 8.54
C THR A 71 -13.86 0.45 9.34
N LEU A 72 -12.71 1.03 8.98
CA LEU A 72 -11.45 0.82 9.68
C LEU A 72 -11.22 1.95 10.67
N GLY A 73 -10.88 1.65 11.92
CA GLY A 73 -10.64 2.67 12.93
C GLY A 73 -9.78 2.18 14.08
N ASP A 74 -9.23 3.12 14.84
CA ASP A 74 -8.41 2.88 16.03
C ASP A 74 -9.20 3.07 17.34
N GLY A 75 -10.52 3.23 17.23
CA GLY A 75 -11.44 3.49 18.33
C GLY A 75 -11.73 4.97 18.56
N HIS A 76 -10.96 5.88 17.94
CA HIS A 76 -11.19 7.33 17.97
C HIS A 76 -11.66 7.85 16.63
N ASP A 77 -10.92 7.50 15.58
CA ASP A 77 -11.25 7.85 14.21
C ASP A 77 -11.64 6.60 13.43
N SER A 78 -12.50 6.77 12.44
CA SER A 78 -12.82 5.71 11.51
C SER A 78 -12.90 6.21 10.07
N VAL A 79 -12.41 5.40 9.16
CA VAL A 79 -12.28 5.70 7.74
C VAL A 79 -12.95 4.58 6.95
N PRO A 80 -13.88 4.91 6.04
CA PRO A 80 -14.46 3.90 5.16
C PRO A 80 -13.42 3.46 4.13
N LEU A 81 -13.28 2.15 4.00
CA LEU A 81 -12.46 1.46 3.01
C LEU A 81 -13.38 0.61 2.13
N ARG A 82 -13.55 1.00 0.87
CA ARG A 82 -14.26 0.17 -0.10
C ARG A 82 -13.30 -0.74 -0.83
N ILE A 83 -13.68 -2.01 -0.99
CA ILE A 83 -12.98 -2.97 -1.85
C ILE A 83 -13.58 -2.83 -3.25
N ASP A 84 -12.77 -2.38 -4.21
CA ASP A 84 -13.22 -2.13 -5.59
C ASP A 84 -12.95 -3.33 -6.52
N ALA A 85 -11.92 -4.13 -6.22
CA ALA A 85 -11.56 -5.34 -6.96
C ALA A 85 -10.66 -6.24 -6.12
N VAL A 86 -10.63 -7.53 -6.45
CA VAL A 86 -9.78 -8.56 -5.82
C VAL A 86 -9.11 -9.39 -6.90
N GLU A 87 -7.84 -9.75 -6.70
CA GLU A 87 -7.13 -10.70 -7.56
C GLU A 87 -6.04 -11.45 -6.79
N THR A 88 -5.69 -12.66 -7.24
CA THR A 88 -4.45 -13.31 -6.81
C THR A 88 -3.25 -12.61 -7.45
N ASP A 89 -2.19 -12.34 -6.69
CA ASP A 89 -1.00 -11.69 -7.22
C ASP A 89 -0.35 -12.56 -8.31
N PRO A 90 -0.26 -12.10 -9.57
CA PRO A 90 0.32 -12.89 -10.66
C PRO A 90 1.81 -13.22 -10.45
N ARG A 91 2.51 -12.49 -9.58
CA ARG A 91 3.90 -12.81 -9.19
C ARG A 91 4.00 -13.90 -8.12
N ASN A 92 2.88 -14.25 -7.49
CA ASN A 92 2.77 -15.29 -6.46
C ASN A 92 1.63 -16.25 -6.85
N PRO A 93 1.83 -17.05 -7.93
CA PRO A 93 0.78 -17.93 -8.46
C PRO A 93 0.42 -19.10 -7.54
N ASP A 94 1.16 -19.28 -6.44
CA ASP A 94 0.83 -20.20 -5.35
C ASP A 94 -0.45 -19.79 -4.57
N GLY A 95 -0.99 -18.59 -4.83
CA GLY A 95 -2.22 -18.10 -4.22
C GLY A 95 -2.03 -17.56 -2.80
N ALA A 96 -0.77 -17.43 -2.36
CA ALA A 96 -0.43 -16.98 -1.02
C ALA A 96 -0.63 -15.47 -0.82
N ILE A 97 -0.68 -14.70 -1.93
CA ILE A 97 -0.92 -13.26 -1.90
C ILE A 97 -2.17 -12.93 -2.72
N MET A 98 -3.17 -12.42 -2.01
CA MET A 98 -4.33 -11.72 -2.55
C MET A 98 -4.08 -10.21 -2.57
N LEU A 99 -4.43 -9.55 -3.67
CA LEU A 99 -4.38 -8.11 -3.87
C LEU A 99 -5.79 -7.54 -3.96
N TYR A 100 -5.96 -6.33 -3.46
CA TYR A 100 -7.21 -5.58 -3.46
C TYR A 100 -6.99 -4.21 -4.07
N THR A 101 -7.85 -3.80 -5.01
CA THR A 101 -8.03 -2.38 -5.30
C THR A 101 -8.91 -1.82 -4.20
N MET A 102 -8.44 -0.78 -3.51
CA MET A 102 -9.13 -0.22 -2.36
C MET A 102 -9.25 1.29 -2.48
N SER A 103 -10.43 1.81 -2.14
CA SER A 103 -10.71 3.24 -2.14
C SER A 103 -11.19 3.73 -0.79
N THR A 104 -10.89 4.98 -0.48
CA THR A 104 -11.48 5.70 0.65
C THR A 104 -12.29 6.89 0.16
N ARG A 105 -13.20 7.40 1.00
CA ARG A 105 -13.93 8.63 0.69
C ARG A 105 -13.01 9.83 0.85
N ASP A 106 -12.92 10.62 -0.20
CA ASP A 106 -12.30 11.93 -0.17
C ASP A 106 -13.17 12.90 0.64
N ALA A 107 -12.59 13.51 1.68
CA ALA A 107 -13.33 14.37 2.60
C ALA A 107 -13.82 15.67 1.94
N ALA A 108 -13.14 16.16 0.90
CA ALA A 108 -13.48 17.42 0.25
C ALA A 108 -14.56 17.26 -0.83
N THR A 109 -14.50 16.17 -1.60
CA THR A 109 -15.38 15.93 -2.76
C THR A 109 -16.47 14.90 -2.48
N GLY A 110 -16.33 14.08 -1.43
CA GLY A 110 -17.19 12.94 -1.12
C GLY A 110 -17.03 11.75 -2.08
N GLY A 111 -16.18 11.88 -3.11
CA GLY A 111 -15.89 10.84 -4.09
C GLY A 111 -15.00 9.73 -3.53
N TRP A 112 -15.03 8.56 -4.18
CA TRP A 112 -14.11 7.47 -3.85
C TRP A 112 -12.78 7.67 -4.57
N ARG A 113 -11.68 7.64 -3.82
CA ARG A 113 -10.31 7.69 -4.35
C ARG A 113 -9.54 6.46 -3.93
N ASN A 114 -8.76 5.91 -4.86
CA ASN A 114 -7.84 4.81 -4.55
C ASN A 114 -6.84 5.26 -3.47
N ILE A 115 -6.58 4.41 -2.49
CA ILE A 115 -5.67 4.71 -1.37
C ILE A 115 -4.20 4.45 -1.71
N CYS A 116 -3.95 3.68 -2.77
CA CYS A 116 -2.64 3.24 -3.19
C CYS A 116 -2.12 4.05 -4.37
N GLU A 117 -0.90 4.55 -4.21
CA GLU A 117 -0.10 5.05 -5.32
C GLU A 117 0.37 3.90 -6.22
N PRO A 118 0.65 4.17 -7.51
CA PRO A 118 1.06 3.13 -8.45
C PRO A 118 2.42 2.51 -8.09
N ASP A 119 2.53 1.20 -8.25
CA ASP A 119 3.82 0.50 -8.29
C ASP A 119 4.55 0.72 -9.62
N ILE A 120 5.71 0.09 -9.80
CA ILE A 120 6.54 0.24 -11.01
C ILE A 120 5.85 -0.29 -12.29
N GLU A 121 4.83 -1.13 -12.15
CA GLU A 121 4.00 -1.64 -13.25
C GLU A 121 2.70 -0.83 -13.40
N GLY A 122 2.54 0.25 -12.63
CA GLY A 122 1.35 1.10 -12.64
C GLY A 122 0.18 0.57 -11.82
N ARG A 123 0.33 -0.57 -11.12
CA ARG A 123 -0.77 -1.14 -10.32
C ARG A 123 -0.98 -0.35 -9.04
N ARG A 124 -2.25 -0.13 -8.70
CA ARG A 124 -2.69 0.60 -7.50
C ARG A 124 -3.48 -0.32 -6.59
N MET A 125 -2.80 -1.35 -6.08
CA MET A 125 -3.41 -2.38 -5.25
C MET A 125 -2.66 -2.50 -3.93
N GLY A 126 -3.28 -3.16 -2.97
CA GLY A 126 -2.73 -3.39 -1.66
C GLY A 126 -3.35 -4.60 -0.99
N PHE A 127 -3.05 -4.78 0.28
CA PHE A 127 -3.65 -5.82 1.11
C PHE A 127 -3.54 -5.48 2.60
N PRO A 128 -4.39 -6.08 3.45
CA PRO A 128 -4.20 -6.02 4.88
C PRO A 128 -3.00 -6.86 5.31
N LEU A 129 -2.26 -6.36 6.29
CA LEU A 129 -1.14 -7.04 6.93
C LEU A 129 -1.36 -7.00 8.44
N ALA A 130 -1.45 -8.17 9.08
CA ALA A 130 -1.63 -8.29 10.52
C ALA A 130 -0.55 -7.51 11.29
N GLY A 131 -0.92 -6.92 12.42
CA GLY A 131 -0.04 -6.05 13.20
C GLY A 131 -0.13 -4.56 12.84
N THR A 132 0.59 -3.75 13.59
CA THR A 132 0.67 -2.29 13.44
C THR A 132 2.11 -1.86 13.18
N TRP A 133 2.30 -0.60 12.80
CA TRP A 133 3.62 -0.03 12.57
C TRP A 133 3.84 1.13 13.52
N THR A 134 5.00 1.15 14.17
CA THR A 134 5.43 2.32 14.95
C THR A 134 5.89 3.44 14.03
N GLN A 135 6.03 4.64 14.60
CA GLN A 135 6.51 5.81 13.86
C GLN A 135 7.92 5.60 13.29
N ASP A 136 8.79 4.94 14.05
CA ASP A 136 10.13 4.55 13.63
C ASP A 136 10.10 3.34 12.68
N GLY A 137 8.96 2.86 12.19
CA GLY A 137 8.88 1.84 11.14
C GLY A 137 9.08 0.39 11.60
N ARG A 138 8.90 0.09 12.88
CA ARG A 138 8.91 -1.29 13.40
C ARG A 138 7.53 -1.92 13.30
N HIS A 139 7.46 -3.12 12.74
CA HIS A 139 6.27 -3.95 12.70
C HIS A 139 6.02 -4.54 14.09
N VAL A 140 4.82 -4.32 14.62
CA VAL A 140 4.37 -4.83 15.92
C VAL A 140 3.31 -5.89 15.70
N PRO A 141 3.50 -7.13 16.19
CA PRO A 141 2.48 -8.17 16.07
C PRO A 141 1.18 -7.76 16.76
N SER A 142 0.05 -8.12 16.14
CA SER A 142 -1.27 -8.00 16.76
C SER A 142 -2.22 -9.03 16.13
N GLU A 143 -3.04 -9.65 16.95
CA GLU A 143 -4.11 -10.58 16.52
C GLU A 143 -5.41 -9.84 16.17
N THR A 144 -5.56 -8.59 16.63
CA THR A 144 -6.81 -7.82 16.52
C THR A 144 -6.65 -6.55 15.69
N ALA A 145 -5.43 -6.17 15.34
CA ALA A 145 -5.13 -5.01 14.53
C ALA A 145 -4.35 -5.41 13.29
N PHE A 146 -4.58 -4.65 12.22
CA PHE A 146 -3.85 -4.79 10.97
C PHE A 146 -3.60 -3.41 10.36
N SER A 147 -2.67 -3.37 9.43
CA SER A 147 -2.35 -2.21 8.61
C SER A 147 -2.73 -2.48 7.16
N ILE A 148 -3.06 -1.44 6.40
CA ILE A 148 -3.19 -1.56 4.95
C ILE A 148 -1.85 -1.18 4.33
N THR A 149 -1.34 -2.04 3.45
CA THR A 149 -0.14 -1.76 2.65
C THR A 149 -0.44 -1.80 1.16
N CYS A 150 0.33 -1.07 0.37
CA CYS A 150 0.16 -0.94 -1.08
C CYS A 150 1.36 -1.51 -1.82
N THR A 151 1.16 -2.07 -3.02
CA THR A 151 2.20 -2.70 -3.85
C THR A 151 3.39 -1.79 -4.17
N GLY A 152 3.19 -0.46 -4.18
CA GLY A 152 4.27 0.52 -4.30
C GLY A 152 5.11 0.71 -3.03
N GLY A 153 4.56 0.35 -1.86
CA GLY A 153 5.18 0.49 -0.53
C GLY A 153 6.15 -0.64 -0.17
N ALA A 154 7.02 -0.37 0.80
CA ALA A 154 8.06 -1.30 1.23
C ALA A 154 7.49 -2.58 1.85
N GLN A 155 6.44 -2.48 2.67
CA GLN A 155 5.87 -3.64 3.38
C GLN A 155 5.28 -4.65 2.39
N ALA A 156 4.49 -4.17 1.42
CA ALA A 156 3.93 -5.04 0.39
C ALA A 156 5.03 -5.66 -0.50
N LYS A 157 6.03 -4.87 -0.92
CA LYS A 157 7.16 -5.38 -1.71
C LYS A 157 7.85 -6.54 -0.99
N CYS A 158 8.15 -6.40 0.29
CA CYS A 158 8.85 -7.44 1.05
C CYS A 158 8.05 -8.74 1.18
N ALA A 159 6.75 -8.66 1.45
CA ALA A 159 5.90 -9.85 1.46
C ALA A 159 5.83 -10.51 0.07
N ARG A 160 5.77 -9.70 -1.00
CA ARG A 160 5.75 -10.18 -2.39
C ARG A 160 7.09 -10.71 -2.90
N PHE A 161 8.20 -10.35 -2.26
CA PHE A 161 9.51 -10.96 -2.44
C PHE A 161 9.66 -12.28 -1.65
N GLY A 162 8.62 -12.73 -0.95
CA GLY A 162 8.63 -14.00 -0.23
C GLY A 162 9.00 -13.88 1.25
N TYR A 163 9.33 -12.70 1.76
CA TYR A 163 9.52 -12.46 3.20
C TYR A 163 8.15 -12.30 3.89
N ARG A 164 7.34 -13.36 3.87
CA ARG A 164 5.95 -13.33 4.32
C ARG A 164 5.90 -13.45 5.85
N PRO A 165 5.52 -12.40 6.62
CA PRO A 165 5.68 -12.39 8.08
C PRO A 165 4.80 -13.40 8.83
N TRP A 166 3.83 -14.02 8.15
CA TRP A 166 2.99 -15.11 8.68
C TRP A 166 3.55 -16.52 8.43
N GLU A 167 4.67 -16.63 7.71
CA GLU A 167 5.30 -17.91 7.34
C GLU A 167 6.58 -18.16 8.15
N LYS A 168 7.12 -19.37 7.97
CA LYS A 168 8.36 -19.84 8.58
C LYS A 168 9.22 -20.52 7.52
N LEU A 169 10.53 -20.44 7.69
CA LEU A 169 11.49 -21.24 6.95
C LEU A 169 11.34 -22.74 7.27
N PRO A 170 11.93 -23.64 6.44
CA PRO A 170 11.89 -25.08 6.69
C PRO A 170 12.49 -25.52 8.05
N ASP A 171 13.41 -24.74 8.60
CA ASP A 171 14.00 -24.97 9.94
C ASP A 171 13.13 -24.44 11.10
N GLY A 172 11.97 -23.86 10.79
CA GLY A 172 11.03 -23.31 11.75
C GLY A 172 11.26 -21.84 12.11
N THR A 173 12.31 -21.19 11.58
CA THR A 173 12.57 -19.76 11.80
C THR A 173 11.44 -18.89 11.27
N PRO A 174 10.78 -18.05 12.08
CA PRO A 174 9.75 -17.12 11.61
C PRO A 174 10.32 -16.07 10.65
N LEU A 175 9.57 -15.75 9.59
CA LEU A 175 9.97 -14.72 8.62
C LEU A 175 9.61 -13.29 9.03
N TRP A 176 9.10 -13.10 10.26
CA TRP A 176 8.78 -11.77 10.80
C TRP A 176 9.98 -10.82 10.73
N ASP A 177 11.13 -11.28 11.23
CA ASP A 177 12.34 -10.46 11.30
C ASP A 177 12.95 -10.22 9.91
N HIS A 178 12.81 -11.18 8.98
CA HIS A 178 13.19 -10.99 7.58
C HIS A 178 12.32 -9.95 6.89
N HIS A 179 11.01 -9.95 7.13
CA HIS A 179 10.11 -8.92 6.61
C HIS A 179 10.51 -7.54 7.15
N GLN A 180 10.74 -7.43 8.46
CA GLN A 180 11.21 -6.19 9.08
C GLN A 180 12.53 -5.70 8.45
N ALA A 181 13.55 -6.55 8.38
CA ALA A 181 14.85 -6.21 7.78
C ALA A 181 14.71 -5.82 6.30
N CYS A 182 13.86 -6.51 5.54
CA CYS A 182 13.59 -6.17 4.16
C CYS A 182 12.93 -4.79 4.08
N THR A 183 11.96 -4.46 4.94
CA THR A 183 11.29 -3.15 4.89
C THR A 183 12.27 -2.00 5.15
N ARG A 184 13.21 -2.17 6.09
CA ARG A 184 14.32 -1.25 6.34
C ARG A 184 15.19 -1.10 5.09
N MET A 185 15.60 -2.23 4.52
CA MET A 185 16.45 -2.27 3.33
C MET A 185 15.80 -1.55 2.15
N ILE A 186 14.53 -1.82 1.82
CA ILE A 186 13.85 -1.18 0.69
C ILE A 186 13.83 0.34 0.85
N ARG A 187 13.68 0.83 2.08
CA ARG A 187 13.69 2.26 2.40
C ARG A 187 15.08 2.88 2.47
N ALA A 188 16.15 2.08 2.45
CA ALA A 188 17.50 2.51 2.83
C ALA A 188 17.50 3.17 4.22
N ASP A 189 16.76 2.59 5.16
CA ASP A 189 16.65 3.04 6.53
C ASP A 189 17.80 2.45 7.36
N TYR A 190 19.01 2.95 7.07
CA TYR A 190 20.25 2.42 7.65
C TYR A 190 20.26 2.46 9.18
N CYS A 191 19.52 3.38 9.76
CA CYS A 191 19.53 3.71 11.17
C CYS A 191 18.46 2.95 11.97
N GLY A 192 17.44 2.42 11.27
CA GLY A 192 16.29 1.79 11.90
C GLY A 192 15.33 2.78 12.55
N ASP A 193 15.41 4.07 12.22
CA ASP A 193 14.65 5.14 12.86
C ASP A 193 13.40 5.55 12.06
N GLY A 194 13.14 4.87 10.94
CA GLY A 194 12.03 5.14 10.04
C GLY A 194 12.36 6.14 8.93
N VAL A 195 13.55 6.76 8.94
CA VAL A 195 13.97 7.73 7.93
C VAL A 195 14.61 7.01 6.74
N GLY A 196 13.92 7.04 5.60
CA GLY A 196 14.40 6.40 4.37
C GLY A 196 15.35 7.28 3.57
N HIS A 197 16.42 6.70 3.05
CA HIS A 197 17.45 7.37 2.24
C HIS A 197 17.46 6.84 0.79
N THR A 198 16.28 6.74 0.18
CA THR A 198 16.09 6.21 -1.17
C THR A 198 15.08 7.07 -1.95
N ARG A 199 14.96 6.82 -3.26
CA ARG A 199 13.93 7.41 -4.13
C ARG A 199 13.10 6.32 -4.79
N ASN A 200 11.81 6.59 -5.04
CA ASN A 200 10.97 5.67 -5.78
C ASN A 200 11.58 5.36 -7.16
N GLY A 201 11.55 4.09 -7.55
CA GLY A 201 12.12 3.62 -8.81
C GLY A 201 13.63 3.30 -8.76
N THR A 202 14.31 3.50 -7.62
CA THR A 202 15.74 3.16 -7.48
C THR A 202 15.95 1.64 -7.58
N PRO A 203 16.72 1.14 -8.57
CA PRO A 203 17.01 -0.28 -8.71
C PRO A 203 17.93 -0.80 -7.61
N ILE A 204 17.68 -2.03 -7.16
CA ILE A 204 18.48 -2.78 -6.18
C ILE A 204 18.45 -4.26 -6.54
N VAL A 205 19.48 -5.00 -6.12
CA VAL A 205 19.41 -6.47 -6.01
C VAL A 205 19.21 -6.79 -4.54
N ILE A 206 18.21 -7.62 -4.23
CA ILE A 206 17.93 -8.13 -2.88
C ILE A 206 18.30 -9.60 -2.85
N TYR A 207 18.91 -10.05 -1.75
CA TYR A 207 19.22 -11.47 -1.57
C TYR A 207 19.37 -11.81 -0.09
N ASP A 208 19.32 -13.10 0.21
CA ASP A 208 19.48 -13.62 1.55
C ASP A 208 20.17 -14.99 1.53
N ARG A 209 20.54 -15.47 2.71
CA ARG A 209 21.23 -16.75 2.87
C ARG A 209 20.27 -17.94 2.97
N ASN A 210 18.97 -17.68 3.04
CA ASN A 210 17.92 -18.69 3.15
C ASN A 210 17.38 -19.11 1.77
N GLY A 211 17.77 -18.41 0.71
CA GLY A 211 17.41 -18.71 -0.67
C GLY A 211 16.03 -18.20 -1.08
N ILE A 212 15.45 -17.26 -0.31
CA ILE A 212 14.16 -16.64 -0.67
C ILE A 212 14.35 -15.72 -1.88
N GLN A 213 15.38 -14.87 -1.84
CA GLN A 213 15.88 -14.08 -2.97
C GLN A 213 17.33 -14.45 -3.28
N GLN A 214 17.68 -14.44 -4.57
CA GLN A 214 18.98 -14.84 -5.06
C GLN A 214 19.86 -13.63 -5.37
N ASP A 215 21.17 -13.77 -5.20
CA ASP A 215 22.13 -12.74 -5.59
C ASP A 215 22.29 -12.73 -7.11
N GLU A 216 21.37 -12.05 -7.79
CA GLU A 216 21.36 -11.95 -9.24
C GLU A 216 22.46 -11.01 -9.74
N ALA A 217 23.22 -11.48 -10.74
CA ALA A 217 24.24 -10.66 -11.38
C ALA A 217 23.58 -9.50 -12.15
N ALA A 218 23.78 -8.28 -11.64
CA ALA A 218 23.31 -7.05 -12.28
C ALA A 218 24.53 -6.15 -12.62
N PRO A 219 24.80 -5.91 -13.92
CA PRO A 219 25.91 -5.04 -14.32
C PRO A 219 25.80 -3.65 -13.69
N GLY A 220 26.92 -3.13 -13.19
CA GLY A 220 26.98 -1.83 -12.53
C GLY A 220 26.29 -1.79 -11.17
N MET A 221 26.05 -2.94 -10.52
CA MET A 221 25.62 -3.00 -9.13
C MET A 221 26.69 -3.59 -8.22
N ALA A 222 26.92 -2.92 -7.08
CA ALA A 222 27.87 -3.33 -6.07
C ALA A 222 27.18 -3.53 -4.73
N PHE A 223 27.77 -4.37 -3.88
CA PHE A 223 27.29 -4.60 -2.51
C PHE A 223 27.07 -3.28 -1.78
N GLU A 224 25.91 -3.13 -1.15
CA GLU A 224 25.53 -1.94 -0.40
C GLU A 224 25.68 -2.17 1.10
N ALA A 225 24.86 -3.07 1.65
CA ALA A 225 24.71 -3.23 3.08
C ALA A 225 24.16 -4.61 3.46
N ALA A 226 24.42 -4.96 4.72
CA ALA A 226 23.86 -6.09 5.44
C ALA A 226 22.85 -5.56 6.47
N TRP A 227 21.65 -6.13 6.50
CA TRP A 227 20.49 -5.61 7.22
C TRP A 227 19.99 -6.56 8.30
N GLY A 228 19.59 -5.97 9.43
CA GLY A 228 18.85 -6.62 10.51
C GLY A 228 17.54 -5.90 10.78
N VAL A 229 16.87 -6.28 11.87
CA VAL A 229 15.55 -5.74 12.25
C VAL A 229 15.59 -4.25 12.61
N ASP A 230 16.71 -3.80 13.20
CA ASP A 230 16.92 -2.44 13.69
C ASP A 230 17.69 -1.55 12.69
N GLY A 231 17.75 -1.94 11.41
CA GLY A 231 18.47 -1.18 10.37
C GLY A 231 19.72 -1.92 9.86
N ALA A 232 20.69 -1.17 9.36
CA ALA A 232 21.88 -1.75 8.76
C ALA A 232 22.90 -2.17 9.84
N LEU A 233 23.34 -3.43 9.76
CA LEU A 233 24.40 -3.98 10.62
C LEU A 233 25.78 -3.60 10.10
N CYS A 234 25.90 -3.45 8.78
CA CYS A 234 27.13 -3.03 8.13
C CYS A 234 26.82 -2.38 6.78
N VAL A 235 27.42 -1.23 6.51
CA VAL A 235 27.26 -0.49 5.25
C VAL A 235 28.62 -0.34 4.59
N SER A 236 28.72 -0.78 3.35
CA SER A 236 29.91 -0.57 2.51
C SER A 236 29.80 0.71 1.70
N ARG A 237 28.57 1.04 1.28
CA ARG A 237 28.23 2.25 0.54
C ARG A 237 26.77 2.61 0.73
N THR A 238 26.43 3.88 0.58
CA THR A 238 25.04 4.33 0.54
C THR A 238 24.45 4.16 -0.87
N ARG A 239 23.13 3.97 -0.92
CA ARG A 239 22.38 3.70 -2.14
C ARG A 239 22.40 4.84 -3.15
N ILE A 240 22.18 6.07 -2.65
CA ILE A 240 22.17 7.30 -3.44
C ILE A 240 23.06 8.31 -2.70
N PRO A 241 24.33 8.47 -3.11
CA PRO A 241 25.27 9.37 -2.42
C PRO A 241 24.75 10.82 -2.31
N ASP A 242 23.98 11.29 -3.29
CA ASP A 242 23.34 12.62 -3.27
C ASP A 242 22.26 12.77 -2.20
N VAL A 243 21.69 11.66 -1.71
CA VAL A 243 20.70 11.66 -0.62
C VAL A 243 21.39 11.51 0.74
N LEU A 244 22.38 10.62 0.83
CA LEU A 244 23.16 10.41 2.04
C LEU A 244 24.58 9.97 1.66
N THR A 245 25.60 10.71 2.08
CA THR A 245 27.00 10.30 1.93
C THR A 245 27.40 9.33 3.04
N MET A 246 28.52 8.60 2.87
CA MET A 246 29.05 7.76 3.95
C MET A 246 29.43 8.57 5.20
N GLU A 247 30.01 9.77 5.02
CA GLU A 247 30.29 10.69 6.12
C GLU A 247 28.99 11.13 6.82
N GLY A 248 27.95 11.47 6.03
CA GLY A 248 26.64 11.80 6.57
C GLY A 248 26.06 10.67 7.39
N LEU A 249 26.11 9.43 6.88
CA LEU A 249 25.69 8.23 7.61
C LEU A 249 26.45 8.08 8.95
N ALA A 250 27.76 8.32 8.96
CA ALA A 250 28.56 8.24 10.18
C ALA A 250 28.12 9.27 11.23
N ALA A 251 27.71 10.45 10.78
CA ALA A 251 27.24 11.52 11.65
C ALA A 251 25.86 11.21 12.26
N ILE A 252 24.92 10.70 11.46
CA ILE A 252 23.54 10.46 11.94
C ILE A 252 23.40 9.12 12.68
N CYS A 253 24.19 8.11 12.30
CA CYS A 253 24.01 6.73 12.78
C CYS A 253 25.35 6.10 13.17
N PRO A 254 25.99 6.62 14.24
CA PRO A 254 27.34 6.22 14.64
C PRO A 254 27.45 4.75 15.10
N GLY A 255 26.32 4.11 15.43
CA GLY A 255 26.28 2.69 15.76
C GLY A 255 26.36 1.75 14.55
N VAL A 256 26.12 2.26 13.33
CA VAL A 256 26.18 1.46 12.10
C VAL A 256 27.63 1.27 11.70
N ARG A 257 28.06 0.01 11.61
CA ARG A 257 29.41 -0.32 11.17
C ARG A 257 29.61 0.07 9.71
N GLN A 258 30.64 0.84 9.40
CA GLN A 258 31.00 1.22 8.04
C GLN A 258 32.28 0.50 7.62
N MET A 259 32.23 -0.27 6.54
CA MET A 259 33.38 -1.01 6.02
C MET A 259 33.46 -0.88 4.49
N PRO A 260 34.41 -0.10 3.96
CA PRO A 260 34.63 0.01 2.52
C PRO A 260 34.91 -1.33 1.84
N GLN A 261 35.43 -2.32 2.60
CA GLN A 261 35.61 -3.68 2.13
C GLN A 261 34.29 -4.44 2.14
N ALA A 262 33.58 -4.43 1.00
CA ALA A 262 32.28 -5.07 0.82
C ALA A 262 32.21 -6.50 1.39
N ALA A 263 33.21 -7.35 1.07
CA ALA A 263 33.24 -8.73 1.51
C ALA A 263 33.15 -8.91 3.04
N ALA A 264 33.71 -7.98 3.82
CA ALA A 264 33.67 -8.03 5.28
C ALA A 264 32.28 -7.66 5.85
N CYS A 265 31.54 -6.77 5.18
CA CYS A 265 30.15 -6.49 5.53
C CYS A 265 29.24 -7.63 5.08
N GLU A 266 29.44 -8.13 3.85
CA GLU A 266 28.61 -9.16 3.23
C GLU A 266 28.67 -10.49 4.01
N SER A 267 29.79 -10.79 4.64
CA SER A 267 29.95 -11.94 5.53
C SER A 267 29.37 -11.75 6.94
N ASN A 268 28.65 -10.66 7.24
CA ASN A 268 28.12 -10.42 8.58
C ASN A 268 27.09 -11.48 8.97
N ALA A 269 27.41 -12.32 9.96
CA ALA A 269 26.60 -13.46 10.35
C ALA A 269 25.19 -13.09 10.85
N GLY A 270 24.99 -11.87 11.38
CA GLY A 270 23.68 -11.40 11.84
C GLY A 270 22.75 -10.87 10.75
N ALA A 271 23.24 -10.74 9.51
CA ALA A 271 22.44 -10.22 8.40
C ALA A 271 21.30 -11.17 8.02
N LEU A 272 20.08 -10.63 7.99
CA LEU A 272 18.89 -11.33 7.50
C LEU A 272 18.67 -11.06 6.02
N ILE A 273 18.94 -9.82 5.59
CA ILE A 273 18.80 -9.36 4.20
C ILE A 273 20.11 -8.70 3.79
N LEU A 274 20.52 -8.93 2.55
CA LEU A 274 21.63 -8.25 1.92
C LEU A 274 21.14 -7.59 0.63
N ASN A 275 21.82 -6.54 0.21
CA ASN A 275 21.46 -5.91 -1.05
C ASN A 275 22.65 -5.32 -1.79
N ARG A 276 22.48 -5.18 -3.11
CA ARG A 276 23.32 -4.39 -4.00
C ARG A 276 22.54 -3.17 -4.49
N SER A 277 23.25 -2.13 -4.88
CA SER A 277 22.70 -0.96 -5.56
C SER A 277 23.63 -0.47 -6.65
N ILE A 278 23.14 0.42 -7.52
CA ILE A 278 23.89 0.99 -8.66
C ILE A 278 25.18 1.63 -8.18
N GLU A 279 26.31 1.25 -8.75
CA GLU A 279 27.61 1.90 -8.56
C GLU A 279 27.58 3.29 -9.24
N PRO A 280 27.90 4.39 -8.53
CA PRO A 280 27.75 5.74 -9.05
C PRO A 280 28.82 6.10 -10.08
#